data_AF-J9EA92-F1
#
_entry.id   AF-J9EA92-F1
#
_cell.length_a   1.000
_cell.length_b   1.000
_cell.length_c   1.000
_cell.angle_alpha   90.00
_cell.angle_beta   90.00
_cell.angle_gamma   90.00
#
_symmetry.space_group_name_H-M   'P 1'
#
loop_
_entity.id
_entity.type
_entity.pdbx_description
1 polymer ?
#
loop_
_entity_poly.entity_id
_entity_poly.type
_entity_poly.pdbx_seq_one_letter_code
_entity_poly.pdbx_strand_id
1 'polypeptide(L)'
;MSSDQLQEDYESLCSELLLWIQQTITMLNDRKFPNSLKGIQDQLLAFKNYRTVEKPPKYKEKGELEALFFTIQTKRKAMGRKPYVPPAGLFMHDIESAWALLDHSENDRQLALMRELRRQERLELMAQKFERKAGLRDAWLREMSSVLQDFDLGRNIAQVEASLKKQQAIAADILPRVRYSISALIFLQLFLW
;
A
#
# COMPACT_ATOMS: atom_id res chain seq x y z
N MET A 1 35.37 -2.72 -34.60
CA MET A 1 35.29 -1.70 -33.53
C MET A 1 36.69 -1.45 -32.95
N SER A 2 37.03 -0.18 -32.70
CA SER A 2 38.30 0.19 -32.04
C SER A 2 38.33 -0.33 -30.60
N SER A 3 39.52 -0.40 -29.97
CA SER A 3 39.63 -0.69 -28.54
C SER A 3 38.99 0.42 -27.70
N ASP A 4 39.03 1.65 -28.19
CA ASP A 4 38.57 2.84 -27.46
C ASP A 4 37.04 2.91 -27.48
N GLN A 5 36.42 2.63 -28.63
CA GLN A 5 34.97 2.51 -28.74
C GLN A 5 34.38 1.50 -27.75
N LEU A 6 35.00 0.32 -27.59
CA LEU A 6 34.51 -0.69 -26.65
C LEU A 6 34.57 -0.21 -25.18
N GLN A 7 35.56 0.61 -24.84
CA GLN A 7 35.69 1.19 -23.49
C GLN A 7 34.63 2.27 -23.28
N GLU A 8 34.42 3.16 -24.26
CA GLU A 8 33.36 4.18 -24.23
C GLU A 8 31.97 3.53 -24.11
N ASP A 9 31.69 2.49 -24.88
CA ASP A 9 30.42 1.75 -24.83
C ASP A 9 30.19 1.13 -23.43
N TYR A 10 31.25 0.57 -22.82
CA TYR A 10 31.20 0.01 -21.47
C TYR A 10 30.90 1.09 -20.42
N GLU A 11 31.61 2.22 -20.49
CA GLU A 11 31.44 3.32 -19.54
C GLU A 11 30.06 3.96 -19.64
N SER A 12 29.52 4.12 -20.86
CA SER A 12 28.15 4.60 -21.08
C SER A 12 27.12 3.65 -20.49
N LEU A 13 27.21 2.36 -20.82
CA LEU A 13 26.24 1.36 -20.38
C LEU A 13 26.28 1.16 -18.85
N CYS A 14 27.47 1.20 -18.23
CA CYS A 14 27.60 1.17 -16.77
C CYS A 14 26.91 2.39 -16.13
N SER A 15 27.16 3.58 -16.66
CA SER A 15 26.60 4.83 -16.12
C SER A 15 25.07 4.85 -16.23
N GLU A 16 24.54 4.44 -17.38
CA GLU A 16 23.09 4.34 -17.62
C GLU A 16 22.44 3.32 -16.68
N LEU A 17 23.05 2.15 -16.50
CA LEU A 17 22.52 1.12 -15.62
C LEU A 17 22.53 1.55 -14.15
N LEU A 18 23.64 2.15 -13.68
CA LEU A 18 23.73 2.68 -12.31
C LEU A 18 22.71 3.79 -12.06
N LEU A 19 22.53 4.70 -13.01
CA LEU A 19 21.53 5.77 -12.91
C LEU A 19 20.12 5.18 -12.80
N TRP A 20 19.79 4.20 -13.65
CA TRP A 20 18.50 3.52 -13.60
C TRP A 20 18.28 2.81 -12.26
N ILE A 21 19.30 2.12 -11.74
CA ILE A 21 19.23 1.45 -10.43
C ILE A 21 18.94 2.48 -9.33
N GLN A 22 19.67 3.60 -9.30
CA GLN A 22 19.49 4.64 -8.27
C GLN A 22 18.10 5.27 -8.30
N GLN A 23 17.59 5.59 -9.50
CA GLN A 23 16.25 6.13 -9.68
C GLN A 23 15.18 5.12 -9.25
N THR A 24 15.35 3.86 -9.62
CA THR A 24 14.43 2.78 -9.28
C THR A 24 14.40 2.53 -7.77
N ILE A 25 15.55 2.50 -7.10
CA ILE A 25 15.64 2.39 -5.64
C ILE A 25 14.87 3.54 -4.97
N THR A 26 15.03 4.77 -5.48
CA THR A 26 14.30 5.94 -4.94
C THR A 26 12.79 5.76 -5.05
N MET A 27 12.30 5.29 -6.20
CA MET A 27 10.88 4.98 -6.41
C MET A 27 10.39 3.84 -5.50
N LEU A 28 11.15 2.75 -5.39
CA LEU A 28 10.82 1.61 -4.55
C LEU A 28 10.84 1.97 -3.05
N ASN A 29 11.59 3.00 -2.66
CA ASN A 29 11.66 3.47 -1.28
C ASN A 29 10.55 4.44 -0.88
N ASP A 30 9.66 4.82 -1.80
CA ASP A 30 8.47 5.56 -1.41
C ASP A 30 7.61 4.75 -0.43
N ARG A 31 7.14 5.42 0.63
CA ARG A 31 6.28 4.87 1.69
C ARG A 31 4.96 5.63 1.80
N LYS A 32 4.68 6.55 0.87
CA LYS A 32 3.39 7.23 0.76
C LYS A 32 2.42 6.33 0.02
N PHE A 33 1.53 5.67 0.77
CA PHE A 33 0.52 4.80 0.19
C PHE A 33 -0.83 5.50 0.02
N PRO A 34 -1.58 5.15 -1.04
CA PRO A 34 -2.95 5.63 -1.20
C PRO A 34 -3.85 5.10 -0.10
N ASN A 35 -4.77 5.93 0.41
CA ASN A 35 -5.71 5.53 1.45
C ASN A 35 -7.00 4.89 0.88
N SER A 36 -6.83 3.90 0.02
CA SER A 36 -7.95 3.13 -0.55
C SER A 36 -7.50 1.74 -0.98
N LEU A 37 -8.41 0.75 -0.91
CA LEU A 37 -8.13 -0.61 -1.36
C LEU A 37 -7.77 -0.65 -2.85
N LYS A 38 -8.51 0.09 -3.68
CA LYS A 38 -8.24 0.19 -5.11
C LYS A 38 -6.85 0.78 -5.39
N GLY A 39 -6.49 1.85 -4.69
CA GLY A 39 -5.19 2.50 -4.89
C GLY A 39 -4.01 1.58 -4.55
N ILE A 40 -4.11 0.80 -3.47
CA ILE A 40 -3.02 -0.13 -3.11
C ILE A 40 -2.94 -1.33 -4.07
N GLN A 41 -4.07 -1.80 -4.61
CA GLN A 41 -4.09 -2.81 -5.67
C GLN A 41 -3.42 -2.30 -6.96
N ASP A 42 -3.65 -1.05 -7.33
CA ASP A 42 -3.02 -0.44 -8.50
C ASP A 42 -1.49 -0.30 -8.30
N GLN A 43 -1.03 0.03 -7.09
CA GLN A 43 0.41 0.02 -6.78
C GLN A 43 1.03 -1.39 -6.81
N LEU A 44 0.31 -2.42 -6.39
CA LEU A 44 0.76 -3.82 -6.54
C LEU A 44 0.87 -4.23 -8.01
N LEU A 45 -0.06 -3.79 -8.85
CA LEU A 45 -0.01 -4.05 -10.29
C LEU A 45 1.19 -3.34 -10.94
N ALA A 46 1.43 -2.07 -10.60
CA ALA A 46 2.61 -1.34 -11.06
C ALA A 46 3.91 -2.02 -10.62
N PHE A 47 3.98 -2.46 -9.35
CA PHE A 47 5.14 -3.19 -8.84
C PHE A 47 5.34 -4.54 -9.55
N LYS A 48 4.25 -5.26 -9.89
CA LYS A 48 4.32 -6.46 -10.72
C LYS A 48 4.88 -6.14 -12.11
N ASN A 49 4.37 -5.09 -12.76
CA ASN A 49 4.85 -4.65 -14.08
C ASN A 49 6.36 -4.37 -14.07
N TYR A 50 6.83 -3.62 -13.07
CA TYR A 50 8.25 -3.37 -12.86
C TYR A 50 9.06 -4.68 -12.83
N ARG A 51 8.64 -5.67 -12.03
CA ARG A 51 9.36 -6.95 -11.88
C ARG A 51 9.34 -7.82 -13.14
N THR A 52 8.25 -7.80 -13.90
CA THR A 52 8.04 -8.72 -15.03
C THR A 52 8.37 -8.12 -16.40
N VAL A 53 8.44 -6.80 -16.51
CA VAL A 53 8.62 -6.10 -17.79
C VAL A 53 9.85 -5.20 -17.75
N GLU A 54 9.99 -4.34 -16.73
CA GLU A 54 11.02 -3.29 -16.71
C GLU A 54 12.38 -3.79 -16.21
N LYS A 55 12.41 -4.60 -15.15
CA LYS A 55 13.65 -5.16 -14.57
C LYS A 55 14.35 -6.19 -15.47
N PRO A 56 13.65 -7.14 -16.15
CA PRO A 56 14.30 -8.16 -16.97
C PRO A 56 15.27 -7.67 -18.07
N PRO A 57 14.95 -6.63 -18.87
CA PRO A 57 15.92 -6.10 -19.84
C PRO A 57 17.17 -5.51 -19.15
N LYS A 58 17.03 -4.89 -17.98
CA LYS A 58 18.16 -4.37 -17.21
C LYS A 58 19.07 -5.47 -16.67
N TYR A 59 18.52 -6.64 -16.35
CA TYR A 59 19.32 -7.81 -16.02
C TYR A 59 20.12 -8.34 -17.22
N LYS A 60 19.57 -8.23 -18.44
CA LYS A 60 20.32 -8.56 -19.67
C LYS A 60 21.45 -7.56 -19.92
N GLU A 61 21.20 -6.27 -19.78
CA GLU A 61 22.22 -5.21 -19.88
C GLU A 61 23.37 -5.45 -18.90
N LYS A 62 23.08 -5.89 -17.67
CA LYS A 62 24.12 -6.31 -16.70
C LYS A 62 25.02 -7.44 -17.24
N GLY A 63 24.43 -8.46 -17.86
CA GLY A 63 25.20 -9.55 -18.49
C GLY A 63 25.99 -9.10 -19.71
N GLU A 64 25.45 -8.15 -20.48
CA GLU A 64 26.15 -7.54 -21.62
C GLU A 64 27.38 -6.74 -21.15
N LEU A 65 27.28 -6.03 -20.02
CA LEU A 65 28.43 -5.36 -19.38
C LEU A 65 29.54 -6.34 -19.00
N GLU A 66 29.21 -7.48 -18.39
CA GLU A 66 30.17 -8.53 -18.04
C GLU A 66 30.89 -9.05 -19.30
N ALA A 67 30.13 -9.34 -20.35
CA ALA A 67 30.66 -9.83 -21.63
C ALA A 67 31.54 -8.78 -22.35
N LEU A 68 31.13 -7.51 -22.31
CA LEU A 68 31.87 -6.41 -22.90
C LEU A 68 33.18 -6.17 -22.17
N PHE A 69 33.17 -6.16 -20.83
CA PHE A 69 34.38 -6.08 -20.01
C PHE A 69 35.35 -7.21 -20.33
N PHE A 70 34.87 -8.45 -20.40
CA PHE A 70 35.70 -9.61 -20.75
C PHE A 70 36.32 -9.47 -22.15
N THR A 71 35.56 -8.95 -23.11
CA THR A 71 36.00 -8.70 -24.48
C THR A 71 37.11 -7.64 -24.51
N ILE A 72 36.95 -6.53 -23.78
CA ILE A 72 37.98 -5.48 -23.66
C ILE A 72 39.27 -6.07 -23.07
N GLN A 73 39.17 -6.84 -21.98
CA GLN A 73 40.34 -7.45 -21.33
C GLN A 73 41.08 -8.39 -22.27
N THR A 74 40.34 -9.28 -22.95
CA THR A 74 40.91 -10.26 -23.88
C THR A 74 41.61 -9.57 -25.04
N LYS A 75 40.98 -8.55 -25.63
CA LYS A 75 41.55 -7.79 -26.76
C LYS A 75 42.82 -7.04 -26.37
N ARG A 76 42.84 -6.39 -25.20
CA ARG A 76 44.04 -5.68 -24.71
C ARG A 76 45.19 -6.62 -24.43
N LYS A 77 44.91 -7.79 -23.84
CA LYS A 77 45.91 -8.85 -23.63
C LYS A 77 46.51 -9.33 -24.95
N ALA A 78 45.68 -9.57 -25.97
CA ALA A 78 46.14 -9.98 -27.30
C ALA A 78 47.03 -8.92 -27.99
N MET A 79 46.78 -7.64 -27.73
CA MET A 79 47.61 -6.53 -28.22
C MET A 79 48.84 -6.23 -27.35
N GLY A 80 49.11 -7.02 -26.31
CA GLY A 80 50.22 -6.78 -25.38
C GLY A 80 50.08 -5.48 -24.56
N ARG A 81 48.86 -4.93 -24.46
CA ARG A 81 48.56 -3.71 -23.69
C ARG A 81 48.26 -4.05 -22.24
N LYS A 82 48.47 -3.09 -21.33
CA LYS A 82 48.05 -3.21 -19.92
C LYS A 82 46.54 -3.51 -19.84
N PRO A 83 46.07 -4.27 -18.83
CA PRO A 83 44.64 -4.51 -18.59
C PRO A 83 43.83 -3.22 -18.58
N TYR A 84 42.57 -3.31 -19.00
CA TYR A 84 41.67 -2.17 -18.87
C TYR A 84 41.27 -1.98 -17.41
N VAL A 85 41.22 -0.73 -16.98
CA VAL A 85 40.77 -0.32 -15.65
C VAL A 85 39.69 0.73 -15.88
N PRO A 86 38.41 0.43 -15.57
CA PRO A 86 37.33 1.41 -15.67
C PRO A 86 37.59 2.64 -14.79
N PRO A 87 36.98 3.79 -15.12
CA PRO A 87 36.90 4.93 -14.23
C PRO A 87 36.30 4.56 -12.86
N ALA A 88 36.65 5.34 -11.83
CA ALA A 88 36.14 5.10 -10.48
C ALA A 88 34.61 5.13 -10.44
N GLY A 89 34.00 4.14 -9.77
CA GLY A 89 32.55 3.98 -9.66
C GLY A 89 31.89 3.24 -10.85
N LEU A 90 32.67 2.86 -11.87
CA LEU A 90 32.18 2.08 -13.02
C LEU A 90 32.77 0.66 -13.05
N PHE A 91 33.22 0.14 -11.90
CA PHE A 91 33.70 -1.23 -11.84
C PHE A 91 32.54 -2.22 -11.79
N MET A 92 32.79 -3.47 -12.22
CA MET A 92 31.78 -4.54 -12.12
C MET A 92 31.25 -4.74 -10.68
N HIS A 93 32.11 -4.57 -9.67
CA HIS A 93 31.68 -4.69 -8.27
C HIS A 93 30.75 -3.55 -7.81
N ASP A 94 30.85 -2.36 -8.42
CA ASP A 94 29.93 -1.24 -8.17
C ASP A 94 28.53 -1.59 -8.68
N ILE A 95 28.45 -2.18 -9.88
CA ILE A 95 27.19 -2.68 -10.48
C ILE A 95 26.58 -3.78 -9.61
N GLU A 96 27.38 -4.75 -9.17
CA GLU A 96 26.91 -5.83 -8.29
C GLU A 96 26.38 -5.30 -6.96
N SER A 97 27.09 -4.35 -6.35
CA SER A 97 26.69 -3.73 -5.08
C SER A 97 25.40 -2.93 -5.24
N ALA A 98 25.28 -2.14 -6.30
CA ALA A 98 24.06 -1.39 -6.60
C ALA A 98 22.88 -2.32 -6.89
N TRP A 99 23.10 -3.42 -7.61
CA TRP A 99 22.08 -4.43 -7.89
C TRP A 99 21.59 -5.14 -6.62
N ALA A 100 22.50 -5.48 -5.71
CA ALA A 100 22.12 -6.06 -4.41
C ALA A 100 21.26 -5.09 -3.57
N LEU A 101 21.57 -3.79 -3.61
CA LEU A 101 20.76 -2.76 -2.95
C LEU A 101 19.37 -2.60 -3.60
N LEU A 102 19.29 -2.75 -4.93
CA LEU A 102 18.03 -2.79 -5.65
C LEU A 102 17.17 -3.97 -5.22
N ASP A 103 17.74 -5.17 -5.15
CA ASP A 103 17.04 -6.38 -4.71
C ASP A 103 16.53 -6.26 -3.25
N HIS A 104 17.34 -5.65 -2.38
CA HIS A 104 16.91 -5.34 -1.01
C HIS A 104 15.71 -4.37 -0.98
N SER A 105 15.79 -3.27 -1.73
CA SER A 105 14.73 -2.26 -1.82
C SER A 105 13.44 -2.84 -2.42
N GLU A 106 13.55 -3.78 -3.37
CA GLU A 106 12.43 -4.50 -3.96
C GLU A 106 11.70 -5.36 -2.91
N ASN A 107 12.43 -6.11 -2.08
CA ASN A 107 11.83 -6.91 -1.02
C ASN A 107 11.11 -6.02 0.00
N ASP A 108 11.75 -4.94 0.45
CA ASP A 108 11.15 -4.00 1.38
C ASP A 108 9.88 -3.35 0.82
N ARG A 109 9.89 -2.98 -0.46
CA ARG A 109 8.70 -2.46 -1.15
C ARG A 109 7.57 -3.50 -1.18
N GLN A 110 7.87 -4.76 -1.49
CA GLN A 110 6.87 -5.84 -1.47
C GLN A 110 6.24 -6.00 -0.08
N LEU A 111 7.06 -6.06 0.96
CA LEU A 111 6.58 -6.21 2.34
C LEU A 111 5.71 -5.02 2.77
N ALA A 112 6.10 -3.80 2.40
CA ALA A 112 5.35 -2.59 2.70
C ALA A 112 3.99 -2.57 1.99
N LEU A 113 3.94 -2.91 0.69
CA LEU A 113 2.69 -3.01 -0.07
C LEU A 113 1.75 -4.08 0.51
N MET A 114 2.26 -5.26 0.87
CA MET A 114 1.44 -6.32 1.48
C MET A 114 0.92 -5.96 2.87
N ARG A 115 1.70 -5.20 3.66
CA ARG A 115 1.26 -4.71 4.96
C ARG A 115 0.13 -3.70 4.80
N GLU A 116 0.28 -2.78 3.85
CA GLU A 116 -0.72 -1.74 3.59
C GLU A 116 -2.02 -2.34 3.01
N LEU A 117 -1.91 -3.32 2.10
CA LEU A 117 -3.10 -4.01 1.56
C LEU A 117 -3.96 -4.59 2.69
N ARG A 118 -3.36 -5.35 3.61
CA ARG A 118 -4.07 -5.93 4.76
C ARG A 118 -4.69 -4.86 5.66
N ARG A 119 -4.01 -3.71 5.81
CA ARG A 119 -4.53 -2.58 6.59
C ARG A 119 -5.79 -2.02 5.93
N GLN A 120 -5.77 -1.82 4.61
CA GLN A 120 -6.91 -1.33 3.84
C GLN A 120 -8.10 -2.29 3.87
N GLU A 121 -7.87 -3.60 3.68
CA GLU A 121 -8.91 -4.63 3.78
C GLU A 121 -9.59 -4.62 5.16
N ARG A 122 -8.80 -4.49 6.23
CA ARG A 122 -9.34 -4.39 7.59
C ARG A 122 -10.18 -3.13 7.79
N LEU A 123 -9.72 -1.99 7.28
CA LEU A 123 -10.47 -0.73 7.38
C LEU A 123 -11.80 -0.81 6.66
N GLU A 124 -11.83 -1.37 5.45
CA GLU A 124 -13.05 -1.51 4.67
C GLU A 124 -14.07 -2.43 5.36
N LEU A 125 -13.61 -3.54 5.95
CA LEU A 125 -14.46 -4.40 6.76
C LEU A 125 -15.05 -3.67 7.98
N MET A 126 -14.26 -2.83 8.65
CA MET A 126 -14.74 -2.05 9.80
C MET A 126 -15.74 -0.96 9.36
N ALA A 127 -15.48 -0.30 8.24
CA ALA A 127 -16.40 0.67 7.64
C ALA A 127 -17.75 0.01 7.31
N GLN A 128 -17.76 -1.14 6.63
CA GLN A 128 -18.99 -1.89 6.32
C GLN A 128 -19.77 -2.29 7.58
N LYS A 129 -19.06 -2.76 8.63
CA LYS A 129 -19.69 -3.09 9.92
C LYS A 129 -20.32 -1.87 10.58
N PHE A 130 -19.63 -0.73 10.53
CA PHE A 130 -20.12 0.53 11.05
C PHE A 130 -21.36 1.00 10.29
N GLU A 131 -21.31 1.04 8.96
CA GLU A 131 -22.42 1.43 8.09
C GLU A 131 -23.65 0.56 8.31
N ARG A 132 -23.48 -0.75 8.46
CA ARG A 132 -24.60 -1.65 8.79
C ARG A 132 -25.24 -1.29 10.13
N LYS A 133 -24.45 -1.04 11.17
CA LYS A 133 -24.96 -0.64 12.50
C LYS A 133 -25.63 0.73 12.47
N ALA A 134 -25.02 1.69 11.77
CA ALA A 134 -25.56 3.04 11.59
C ALA A 134 -26.91 2.98 10.85
N GLY A 135 -26.99 2.24 9.74
CA GLY A 135 -28.24 2.07 8.99
C GLY A 135 -29.35 1.42 9.81
N LEU A 136 -29.04 0.39 10.61
CA LEU A 136 -30.02 -0.20 11.55
C LEU A 136 -30.50 0.82 12.59
N ARG A 137 -29.58 1.65 13.10
CA ARG A 137 -29.91 2.69 14.08
C ARG A 137 -30.78 3.79 13.47
N ASP A 138 -30.45 4.23 12.26
CA ASP A 138 -31.21 5.25 11.54
C ASP A 138 -32.61 4.77 11.18
N ALA A 139 -32.76 3.52 10.75
CA ALA A 139 -34.07 2.91 10.48
C ALA A 139 -34.94 2.89 11.75
N TRP A 140 -34.38 2.43 12.88
CA TRP A 140 -35.07 2.42 14.17
C TRP A 140 -35.44 3.84 14.64
N LEU A 141 -34.56 4.83 14.47
CA LEU A 141 -34.85 6.23 14.82
C LEU A 141 -36.00 6.81 13.97
N ARG A 142 -36.07 6.47 12.69
CA ARG A 142 -37.17 6.89 11.80
C ARG A 142 -38.49 6.27 12.21
N GLU A 143 -38.51 4.97 12.49
CA GLU A 143 -39.69 4.27 13.01
C GLU A 143 -40.17 4.90 14.32
N MET A 144 -39.26 5.12 15.26
CA MET A 144 -39.57 5.75 16.54
C MET A 144 -40.13 7.17 16.37
N SER A 145 -39.55 7.95 15.46
CA SER A 145 -40.03 9.31 15.16
C SER A 145 -41.44 9.29 14.57
N SER A 146 -41.76 8.33 13.70
CA SER A 146 -43.11 8.14 13.15
C SER A 146 -44.11 7.81 14.26
N VAL A 147 -43.79 6.87 15.15
CA VAL A 147 -44.66 6.48 16.28
C VAL A 147 -44.92 7.67 17.21
N LEU A 148 -43.91 8.52 17.42
CA LEU A 148 -44.04 9.74 18.22
C LEU A 148 -44.79 10.88 17.51
N GLN A 149 -44.80 10.91 16.17
CA GLN A 149 -45.59 11.87 15.38
C GLN A 149 -47.07 11.47 15.31
N ASP A 150 -47.36 10.18 15.23
CA ASP A 150 -48.72 9.61 15.31
C ASP A 150 -49.32 9.68 16.74
N PHE A 151 -48.63 10.35 17.67
CA PHE A 151 -49.01 10.48 19.05
C PHE A 151 -50.11 11.54 19.19
N ASP A 152 -51.35 11.15 18.90
CA ASP A 152 -52.52 11.92 19.27
C ASP A 152 -52.82 11.65 20.75
N LEU A 153 -52.72 12.68 21.60
CA LEU A 153 -53.19 12.64 22.98
C LEU A 153 -54.72 12.60 22.91
N GLY A 154 -55.25 11.41 22.64
CA GLY A 154 -56.65 11.26 22.30
C GLY A 154 -57.59 11.86 23.35
N ARG A 155 -58.79 12.22 22.91
CA ARG A 155 -59.75 13.03 23.68
C ARG A 155 -60.47 12.25 24.79
N ASN A 156 -60.16 10.96 24.97
CA ASN A 156 -60.79 10.10 25.97
C ASN A 156 -59.77 9.20 26.70
N ILE A 157 -60.17 8.69 27.87
CA ILE A 157 -59.34 7.91 28.80
C ILE A 157 -58.73 6.67 28.10
N ALA A 158 -59.51 5.97 27.27
CA ALA A 158 -59.04 4.77 26.57
C ALA A 158 -57.91 5.07 25.58
N GLN A 159 -57.97 6.21 24.87
CA GLN A 159 -56.90 6.63 23.96
C GLN A 159 -55.64 7.05 24.73
N VAL A 160 -55.79 7.76 25.86
CA VAL A 160 -54.66 8.16 26.72
C VAL A 160 -53.94 6.93 27.29
N GLU A 161 -54.67 5.91 27.76
CA GLU A 161 -54.09 4.66 28.26
C GLU A 161 -53.35 3.88 27.17
N ALA A 162 -53.87 3.87 25.94
CA ALA A 162 -53.21 3.24 24.80
C ALA A 162 -51.89 3.96 24.44
N SER A 163 -51.91 5.30 24.45
CA SER A 163 -50.72 6.13 24.22
C SER A 163 -49.67 5.95 25.32
N LEU A 164 -50.08 5.82 26.59
CA LEU A 164 -49.18 5.53 27.71
C LEU A 164 -48.50 4.15 27.56
N LYS A 165 -49.23 3.12 27.16
CA LYS A 165 -48.66 1.78 26.90
C LYS A 165 -47.64 1.81 25.75
N LYS A 166 -47.90 2.56 24.68
CA LYS A 166 -46.92 2.78 23.60
C LYS A 166 -45.64 3.43 24.14
N GLN A 167 -45.75 4.47 24.96
CA GLN A 167 -44.60 5.12 25.62
C GLN A 167 -43.82 4.16 26.52
N GLN A 168 -44.49 3.32 27.30
CA GLN A 168 -43.84 2.34 28.16
C GLN A 168 -43.06 1.29 27.35
N ALA A 169 -43.62 0.82 26.23
CA ALA A 169 -42.94 -0.11 25.32
C ALA A 169 -41.70 0.54 24.68
N ILE A 170 -41.81 1.80 24.26
CA ILE A 170 -40.69 2.59 23.74
C ILE A 170 -39.60 2.77 24.81
N ALA A 171 -39.96 3.16 26.02
CA ALA A 171 -39.02 3.34 27.12
C ALA A 171 -38.30 2.02 27.47
N ALA A 172 -39.03 0.90 27.49
CA ALA A 172 -38.47 -0.42 27.74
C ALA A 172 -37.46 -0.86 26.66
N ASP A 173 -37.64 -0.47 25.39
CA ASP A 173 -36.68 -0.76 24.31
C ASP A 173 -35.48 0.20 24.30
N ILE A 174 -35.66 1.45 24.74
CA ILE A 174 -34.60 2.48 24.76
C ILE A 174 -33.63 2.29 25.94
N LEU A 175 -34.15 2.04 27.15
CA LEU A 175 -33.38 2.03 28.39
C LEU A 175 -32.20 1.04 28.40
N PRO A 176 -32.34 -0.21 27.92
CA PRO A 176 -31.22 -1.13 27.81
C PRO A 176 -30.12 -0.59 26.89
N ARG A 177 -30.51 -0.03 25.74
CA ARG A 177 -29.58 0.40 24.67
C ARG A 177 -28.72 1.60 25.08
N VAL A 178 -29.27 2.54 25.86
CA VAL A 178 -28.51 3.66 26.45
C VAL A 178 -27.49 3.15 27.47
N ARG A 179 -27.91 2.18 28.30
CA ARG A 179 -27.05 1.57 29.33
C ARG A 179 -25.84 0.84 28.73
N TYR A 180 -26.04 0.12 27.61
CA TYR A 180 -24.93 -0.55 26.90
C TYR A 180 -23.99 0.42 26.19
N SER A 181 -24.49 1.58 25.72
CA SER A 181 -23.66 2.58 25.04
C SER A 181 -22.70 3.30 26.01
N ILE A 182 -23.17 3.62 27.23
CA ILE A 182 -22.34 4.18 28.31
C ILE A 182 -21.28 3.16 28.76
N SER A 183 -21.67 1.91 28.96
CA SER A 183 -20.72 0.84 29.32
C SER A 183 -19.67 0.59 28.22
N ALA A 184 -20.05 0.67 26.94
CA ALA A 184 -19.12 0.52 25.82
C ALA A 184 -18.15 1.71 25.69
N LEU A 185 -18.60 2.94 25.94
CA LEU A 185 -17.75 4.13 25.97
C LEU A 185 -16.73 4.08 27.12
N ILE A 186 -17.15 3.62 28.31
CA ILE A 186 -16.26 3.39 29.46
C ILE A 186 -15.23 2.29 29.14
N PHE A 187 -15.64 1.22 28.47
CA PHE A 187 -14.73 0.15 28.06
C PHE A 187 -13.71 0.61 27.00
N LEU A 188 -14.13 1.47 26.07
CA LEU A 188 -13.25 2.11 25.08
C LEU A 188 -12.28 3.12 25.71
N GLN A 189 -12.68 3.83 26.77
CA GLN A 189 -11.78 4.74 27.49
C GLN A 189 -10.79 4.03 28.43
N LEU A 190 -11.13 2.83 28.94
CA LEU A 190 -10.28 2.10 29.88
C LEU A 190 -9.29 1.11 29.22
N PHE A 191 -9.45 0.79 27.93
CA PHE A 191 -8.62 -0.21 27.25
C PHE A 191 -7.89 0.29 25.99
N LEU A 192 -8.00 1.58 25.65
CA LEU A 192 -7.30 2.18 24.50
C LEU A 192 -6.39 3.36 24.86
N TRP A 193 -6.03 3.52 26.14
CA TRP A 193 -4.88 4.31 26.61
C TRP A 193 -4.10 3.53 27.67
#